data_AF-A0A9E5XDF1-F1
#
_entry.id   AF-A0A9E5XDF1-F1
#
_cell.length_a   1.000
_cell.length_b   1.000
_cell.length_c   1.000
_cell.angle_alpha   90.00
_cell.angle_beta   90.00
_cell.angle_gamma   90.00
#
_symmetry.space_group_name_H-M   'P 1'
#
loop_
_entity.id
_entity.type
_entity.pdbx_description
1 polymer ?
#
loop_
_entity_poly.entity_id
_entity_poly.type
_entity_poly.pdbx_seq_one_letter_code
_entity_poly.pdbx_strand_id
1 'polypeptide(L)' 'MTDTLKGARLKGGIRPSRKYGENRVCAHKGCHTRLSMYNRREYCFAHAPVRFPRVRGRVVPEST' A
#
# COMPACT_ATOMS: atom_id res chain seq x y z
N MET A 1 -8.82 41.76 36.22
CA MET A 1 -8.22 41.30 34.96
C MET A 1 -8.45 39.80 34.86
N THR A 2 -9.39 39.35 34.03
CA THR A 2 -9.72 37.93 33.89
C THR A 2 -8.84 37.30 32.83
N ASP A 3 -7.75 36.68 33.26
CA ASP A 3 -6.82 36.00 32.38
C ASP A 3 -7.48 34.71 31.87
N THR A 4 -7.94 34.74 30.62
CA THR A 4 -8.70 33.63 30.02
C THR A 4 -7.72 32.68 29.36
N LEU A 5 -7.41 31.58 30.07
CA LEU A 5 -6.61 30.47 29.53
C LEU A 5 -7.30 29.90 28.28
N LYS A 6 -6.65 30.06 27.12
CA LYS A 6 -7.11 29.47 25.86
C LYS A 6 -6.20 28.28 25.48
N GLY A 7 -6.81 27.12 25.27
CA GLY A 7 -6.11 25.93 24.78
C GLY A 7 -5.61 26.12 23.34
N ALA A 8 -4.41 25.60 23.05
CA ALA A 8 -3.85 25.63 21.71
C ALA A 8 -4.63 24.68 20.77
N ARG A 9 -5.07 25.20 19.62
CA ARG A 9 -5.72 24.38 18.59
C ARG A 9 -4.69 23.41 17.99
N LEU A 10 -4.96 22.12 18.04
CA LEU A 10 -4.15 21.10 17.36
C LEU A 10 -4.11 21.43 15.85
N LYS A 11 -2.98 21.97 15.39
CA LYS A 11 -2.72 22.22 13.97
C LYS A 11 -2.00 21.01 13.39
N GLY A 12 -2.71 20.27 12.55
CA GLY A 12 -2.16 19.13 11.84
C GLY A 12 -3.14 17.97 11.82
N GLY A 13 -3.79 17.75 10.67
CA GLY A 13 -4.45 16.49 10.41
C GLY A 13 -3.41 15.42 10.08
N ILE A 14 -3.63 14.18 10.53
CA ILE A 14 -2.85 13.02 10.09
C ILE A 14 -2.85 13.01 8.57
N ARG A 15 -1.66 12.91 7.95
CA ARG A 15 -1.54 12.83 6.49
C ARG A 15 -2.41 11.67 5.98
N PRO A 16 -3.26 11.89 4.97
CA PRO A 16 -4.12 10.83 4.45
C PRO A 16 -3.26 9.68 3.88
N SER A 17 -3.80 8.46 3.98
CA SER A 17 -3.15 7.27 3.44
C SER A 17 -2.84 7.44 1.94
N ARG A 18 -1.67 6.96 1.52
CA ARG A 18 -1.24 7.03 0.12
C ARG A 18 -2.19 6.20 -0.77
N LYS A 19 -2.72 6.84 -1.81
CA LYS A 19 -3.55 6.20 -2.84
C LYS A 19 -2.75 6.05 -4.14
N TYR A 20 -3.03 5.00 -4.91
CA TYR A 20 -2.34 4.65 -6.16
C TYR A 20 -3.24 4.74 -7.39
N GLY A 21 -4.44 5.29 -7.26
CA GLY A 21 -5.41 5.48 -8.34
C GLY A 21 -6.70 4.71 -8.12
N GLU A 22 -7.74 5.09 -8.86
CA GLU A 22 -9.08 4.50 -8.81
C GLU A 22 -9.30 3.59 -10.03
N ASN A 23 -10.22 2.63 -9.92
CA ASN A 23 -10.61 1.70 -11.00
C ASN A 23 -9.46 0.92 -11.67
N ARG A 24 -8.40 0.61 -10.90
CA ARG A 24 -7.29 -0.20 -11.40
C ARG A 24 -7.71 -1.66 -11.57
N VAL A 25 -7.22 -2.29 -12.63
CA VAL A 25 -7.46 -3.71 -12.95
C VAL A 25 -6.12 -4.42 -12.99
N CYS A 26 -6.11 -5.71 -12.68
CA CYS A 26 -4.94 -6.57 -12.80
C CYS A 26 -4.34 -6.49 -14.21
N ALA A 27 -3.01 -6.35 -14.32
CA ALA A 27 -2.31 -6.30 -15.60
C ALA A 27 -2.21 -7.65 -16.34
N HIS A 28 -2.76 -8.74 -15.77
CA HIS A 28 -2.73 -10.05 -16.40
C HIS A 28 -3.79 -10.12 -17.51
N LYS A 29 -3.42 -10.67 -18.67
CA LYS A 29 -4.34 -10.81 -19.81
C LYS A 29 -5.57 -11.63 -19.40
N GLY A 30 -6.75 -11.09 -19.68
CA GLY A 30 -8.03 -11.73 -19.32
C GLY A 30 -8.40 -11.68 -17.83
N CYS A 31 -7.63 -10.98 -16.98
CA CYS A 31 -7.99 -10.81 -15.58
C CYS A 31 -8.74 -9.49 -15.37
N HIS A 32 -10.02 -9.57 -14.99
CA HIS A 32 -10.85 -8.41 -14.71
C HIS A 32 -10.91 -8.03 -13.22
N THR A 33 -10.01 -8.58 -12.40
CA THR A 33 -9.98 -8.30 -10.96
C THR A 33 -9.63 -6.84 -10.69
N ARG A 34 -10.53 -6.15 -9.99
CA ARG A 34 -10.33 -4.76 -9.56
C ARG A 34 -9.36 -4.70 -8.38
N LEU A 35 -8.35 -3.86 -8.50
CA LEU A 35 -7.36 -3.60 -7.46
C LEU A 35 -7.86 -2.47 -6.55
N SER A 36 -7.66 -2.64 -5.24
CA SER A 36 -7.93 -1.57 -4.26
C SER A 36 -7.06 -0.35 -4.54
N MET A 37 -7.60 0.84 -4.27
CA MET A 37 -6.89 2.13 -4.42
C MET A 37 -5.61 2.23 -3.57
N TYR A 38 -5.50 1.42 -2.52
CA TYR A 38 -4.33 1.38 -1.64
C TYR A 38 -3.29 0.34 -2.07
N ASN A 39 -3.62 -0.55 -3.01
CA ASN A 39 -2.69 -1.57 -3.47
C ASN A 39 -1.71 -0.96 -4.48
N ARG A 40 -0.41 -0.97 -4.15
CA ARG A 40 0.65 -0.49 -5.05
C ARG A 40 0.92 -1.44 -6.22
N ARG A 41 0.59 -2.73 -6.10
CA ARG A 41 0.93 -3.75 -7.09
C ARG A 41 0.10 -3.56 -8.36
N GLU A 42 0.62 -4.05 -9.48
CA GLU A 42 -0.06 -4.08 -10.80
C GLU A 42 -0.86 -5.36 -11.03
N TYR A 43 -0.57 -6.39 -10.24
CA TYR A 43 -1.23 -7.70 -10.31
C TYR A 43 -2.14 -7.92 -9.10
N CYS A 44 -3.19 -8.72 -9.30
CA CYS A 44 -4.05 -9.19 -8.21
C CYS A 44 -3.31 -10.21 -7.34
N PHE A 45 -3.92 -10.64 -6.23
CA PHE A 45 -3.30 -11.61 -5.33
C PHE A 45 -2.95 -12.93 -6.04
N ALA A 46 -3.80 -13.40 -6.95
CA ALA A 46 -3.58 -14.64 -7.71
C ALA A 46 -2.44 -14.55 -8.74
N HIS A 47 -2.22 -13.36 -9.32
CA HIS A 47 -1.18 -13.14 -10.34
C HIS A 47 0.06 -12.43 -9.77
N ALA A 48 0.14 -12.24 -8.45
CA ALA A 48 1.29 -11.62 -7.84
C ALA A 48 2.50 -12.54 -7.98
N PRO A 49 3.67 -12.03 -8.43
CA PRO A 49 4.87 -12.85 -8.52
C PRO A 49 5.25 -13.36 -7.13
N VAL A 50 5.56 -14.65 -7.04
CA VAL A 50 6.05 -15.26 -5.81
C VAL A 50 7.42 -14.64 -5.50
N ARG A 51 7.54 -14.04 -4.32
CA ARG A 51 8.81 -13.49 -3.84
C ARG A 51 9.23 -14.29 -2.62
N PHE A 52 10.29 -15.07 -2.78
CA PHE A 52 10.88 -15.77 -1.66
C PHE A 52 11.64 -14.77 -0.79
N PRO A 53 11.36 -14.69 0.52
CA PRO A 53 12.14 -13.85 1.42
C PRO A 53 13.57 -14.39 1.48
N ARG A 54 14.55 -13.49 1.62
CA ARG A 54 15.95 -13.88 1.83
C ARG A 54 16.09 -14.48 3.22
N VAL A 55 16.11 -15.81 3.33
CA VAL A 55 16.40 -16.49 4.60
C VAL A 55 17.89 -16.31 4.88
N ARG A 56 18.24 -15.56 5.93
CA ARG A 56 19.63 -15.28 6.35
C ARG A 56 20.51 -14.66 5.23
N GLY A 57 19.94 -13.81 4.38
CA GLY A 57 20.68 -13.08 3.35
C GLY A 57 21.04 -13.88 2.09
N ARG A 58 20.77 -15.19 2.06
CA ARG A 58 20.98 -16.01 0.86
C ARG A 58 19.77 -15.96 -0.04
N VAL A 59 20.01 -15.74 -1.34
CA VAL A 59 19.00 -15.95 -2.39
C VAL A 59 19.04 -17.44 -2.69
N VAL A 60 17.98 -18.17 -2.32
CA VAL A 60 17.82 -19.55 -2.77
C VAL A 60 17.24 -19.46 -4.18
N PRO A 61 17.97 -19.85 -5.24
CA PRO A 61 17.38 -19.95 -6.57
C PRO A 61 16.32 -21.07 -6.56
N GLU A 62 15.27 -20.95 -7.36
CA GLU A 62 14.34 -22.05 -7.59
C GLU A 62 15.13 -23.28 -8.04
N SER A 63 14.94 -24.40 -7.35
CA SER A 63 15.56 -25.68 -7.69
C SER A 63 15.02 -26.14 -9.05
N THR A 64 15.91 -26.26 -10.03
CA THR A 64 15.69 -26.97 -11.30
C THR A 64 15.41 -28.45 -11.07
#